data_AF-A0A965UNY9-F1
#
_entry.id   AF-A0A965UNY9-F1
#
_cell.length_a   1.000
_cell.length_b   1.000
_cell.length_c   1.000
_cell.angle_alpha   90.00
_cell.angle_beta   90.00
_cell.angle_gamma   90.00
#
_symmetry.space_group_name_H-M   'P 1'
#
loop_
_entity.id
_entity.type
_entity.pdbx_description
1 polymer ?
#
loop_
_entity_poly.entity_id
_entity_poly.type
_entity_poly.pdbx_seq_one_letter_code
_entity_poly.pdbx_strand_id
1 'polypeptide(L)'
;MQQILNDVSLQDVIKILPKLSDSEKRKLEVELSLFEKLKERELAQNKFIKYVHKTWPTFISGKHHLRMAAAFERVARGESKRLIINMPPRHTKSEFASYLLPSWFLGKFPHKKVIQTAHTAELSVGFGRKVRNLVDSDVYSTIFPGVSLQADSKAAGRWNTNKGGEY
;
A
#
# COMPACT_ATOMS: atom_id res chain seq x y z
N MET A 1 -5.22 -5.89 30.08
CA MET A 1 -4.33 -6.61 29.16
C MET A 1 -3.29 -5.71 28.47
N GLN A 2 -3.62 -4.45 28.11
CA GLN A 2 -2.66 -3.51 27.49
C GLN A 2 -1.56 -2.97 28.41
N GLN A 3 -1.71 -3.02 29.74
CA GLN A 3 -0.68 -2.54 30.69
C GLN A 3 0.46 -3.53 30.94
N ILE A 4 0.22 -4.85 30.84
CA ILE A 4 1.21 -5.89 31.19
C ILE A 4 2.30 -6.02 30.11
N LEU A 5 1.98 -5.69 28.86
CA LEU A 5 2.92 -5.80 27.73
C LEU A 5 3.94 -4.64 27.65
N ASN A 6 3.72 -3.54 28.38
CA ASN A 6 4.65 -2.41 28.41
C ASN A 6 5.83 -2.61 29.37
N ASP A 7 5.79 -3.62 30.24
CA ASP A 7 6.81 -3.90 31.26
C ASP A 7 7.76 -5.06 30.90
N VAL A 8 7.55 -5.74 29.76
CA VAL A 8 8.40 -6.88 29.36
C VAL A 8 9.53 -6.39 28.46
N SER A 9 10.77 -6.46 28.93
CA SER A 9 11.94 -6.10 28.13
C SER A 9 12.31 -7.24 27.15
N LEU A 10 12.98 -6.90 26.04
CA LEU A 10 13.52 -7.91 25.10
C LEU A 10 14.43 -8.94 25.79
N GLN A 11 15.09 -8.56 26.89
CA GLN A 11 15.94 -9.48 27.65
C GLN A 11 15.12 -10.53 28.42
N ASP A 12 13.90 -10.20 28.83
CA ASP A 12 13.03 -11.12 29.54
C ASP A 12 12.46 -12.19 28.59
N VAL A 13 12.19 -11.82 27.34
CA VAL A 13 11.78 -12.75 26.28
C VAL A 13 12.89 -13.79 26.01
N ILE A 14 14.15 -13.36 25.92
CA ILE A 14 15.31 -14.25 25.71
C ILE A 14 15.48 -15.24 26.87
N LYS A 15 15.17 -14.83 28.12
CA LYS A 15 15.25 -15.70 29.30
C LYS A 15 14.11 -16.72 29.39
N ILE A 16 12.94 -16.40 28.82
CA ILE A 16 11.73 -17.25 28.88
C ILE A 16 11.69 -18.24 27.72
N LEU A 17 12.16 -17.86 26.52
CA LEU A 17 12.20 -18.69 25.31
C LEU A 17 12.75 -20.14 25.52
N PRO A 18 13.87 -20.35 26.26
CA PRO A 18 14.39 -21.69 26.53
C PRO A 18 13.50 -22.53 27.45
N LYS A 19 12.67 -21.89 28.28
CA LYS A 19 11.81 -22.53 29.30
C LYS A 19 10.47 -23.00 28.75
N LEU A 20 10.12 -22.62 27.52
CA LEU A 20 8.88 -23.03 26.87
C LEU A 20 8.96 -24.48 26.37
N SER A 21 7.85 -25.21 26.47
CA SER A 21 7.70 -26.52 25.84
C SER A 21 7.71 -26.40 24.31
N ASP A 22 7.99 -27.50 23.60
CA ASP A 22 8.01 -27.48 22.13
C ASP A 22 6.63 -27.13 21.52
N SER A 23 5.54 -27.47 22.20
CA SER A 23 4.20 -27.04 21.80
C SER A 23 4.02 -25.53 21.92
N GLU A 24 4.54 -24.91 22.97
CA GLU A 24 4.45 -23.46 23.20
C GLU A 24 5.35 -22.71 22.23
N LYS A 25 6.56 -23.22 21.95
CA LYS A 25 7.47 -22.67 20.94
C LYS A 25 6.83 -22.64 19.55
N ARG A 26 6.15 -23.72 19.14
CA ARG A 26 5.43 -23.78 17.85
C ARG A 26 4.28 -22.77 17.78
N LYS A 27 3.51 -22.62 18.86
CA LYS A 27 2.44 -21.60 18.92
C LYS A 27 3.03 -20.19 18.77
N LEU A 28 4.10 -19.91 19.51
CA LEU A 28 4.80 -18.62 19.45
C LEU A 28 5.35 -18.33 18.05
N GLU A 29 5.92 -19.32 17.37
CA GLU A 29 6.43 -19.17 16.00
C GLU A 29 5.32 -18.79 15.02
N VAL A 30 4.15 -19.44 15.11
CA VAL A 30 2.98 -19.11 14.28
C VAL A 30 2.49 -17.69 14.58
N GLU A 31 2.41 -17.32 15.85
CA GLU A 31 2.00 -15.96 16.27
C GLU A 31 2.98 -14.89 15.80
N LEU A 32 4.29 -15.13 15.89
CA LEU A 32 5.32 -14.22 15.41
C LEU A 32 5.25 -14.04 13.89
N SER A 33 5.11 -15.13 13.13
CA SER A 33 4.94 -15.08 11.68
C SER A 33 3.70 -14.29 11.28
N LEU A 34 2.59 -14.47 11.99
CA LEU A 34 1.38 -13.71 11.78
C LEU A 34 1.59 -12.22 12.09
N PHE A 35 2.22 -11.91 13.21
CA PHE A 35 2.52 -10.55 13.63
C PHE A 35 3.40 -9.82 12.61
N GLU A 36 4.44 -10.48 12.09
CA GLU A 36 5.31 -9.92 11.04
C GLU A 36 4.51 -9.60 9.78
N LYS A 37 3.66 -10.52 9.31
CA LYS A 37 2.80 -10.29 8.13
C LYS A 37 1.85 -9.11 8.35
N LEU A 38 1.25 -9.00 9.53
CA LEU A 38 0.36 -7.89 9.88
C LEU A 38 1.11 -6.56 9.91
N LYS A 39 2.32 -6.54 10.48
CA LYS A 39 3.19 -5.37 10.52
C LYS A 39 3.64 -4.94 9.12
N GLU A 40 4.05 -5.88 8.26
CA GLU A 40 4.38 -5.58 6.87
C GLU A 40 3.20 -4.98 6.12
N ARG A 41 2.00 -5.56 6.30
CA ARG A 41 0.77 -5.06 5.71
C ARG A 41 0.48 -3.64 6.16
N GLU A 42 0.51 -3.38 7.47
CA GLU A 42 0.29 -2.04 8.03
C GLU A 42 1.31 -1.03 7.48
N LEU A 43 2.59 -1.43 7.38
CA LEU A 43 3.63 -0.58 6.79
C LEU A 43 3.34 -0.28 5.33
N ALA A 44 2.92 -1.25 4.52
CA ALA A 44 2.54 -1.02 3.12
C ALA A 44 1.30 -0.12 3.00
N GLN A 45 0.31 -0.25 3.89
CA GLN A 45 -0.87 0.62 3.93
C GLN A 45 -0.54 2.07 4.33
N ASN A 46 0.50 2.27 5.15
CA ASN A 46 0.84 3.58 5.71
C ASN A 46 2.02 4.28 5.02
N LYS A 47 2.94 3.53 4.40
CA LYS A 47 4.12 4.05 3.73
C LYS A 47 4.10 3.72 2.25
N PHE A 48 4.05 4.76 1.42
CA PHE A 48 3.91 4.61 -0.03
C PHE A 48 5.09 3.83 -0.62
N ILE A 49 6.32 4.08 -0.17
CA ILE A 49 7.48 3.33 -0.69
C ILE A 49 7.43 1.84 -0.34
N LYS A 50 6.86 1.48 0.81
CA LYS A 50 6.70 0.07 1.22
C LYS A 50 5.63 -0.61 0.36
N TYR A 51 4.55 0.11 0.03
CA TYR A 51 3.58 -0.34 -0.96
C TYR A 51 4.23 -0.61 -2.33
N VAL A 52 5.02 0.34 -2.85
CA VAL A 52 5.71 0.19 -4.15
C VAL A 52 6.55 -1.08 -4.17
N HIS A 53 7.38 -1.30 -3.14
CA HIS A 53 8.22 -2.51 -3.05
C HIS A 53 7.42 -3.81 -3.00
N LYS A 54 6.22 -3.81 -2.41
CA LYS A 54 5.36 -5.00 -2.39
C LYS A 54 4.72 -5.26 -3.75
N THR A 55 4.25 -4.22 -4.44
CA THR A 55 3.59 -4.33 -5.76
C THR A 55 4.55 -4.46 -6.93
N TRP A 56 5.80 -4.00 -6.76
CA TRP A 56 6.85 -4.06 -7.77
C TRP A 56 8.17 -4.51 -7.10
N PRO A 57 8.34 -5.82 -6.85
CA PRO A 57 9.49 -6.35 -6.08
C PRO A 57 10.86 -6.10 -6.71
N THR A 58 10.92 -5.97 -8.04
CA THR A 58 12.18 -5.70 -8.77
C THR A 58 12.55 -4.21 -8.79
N PHE A 59 11.73 -3.35 -8.18
CA PHE A 59 11.98 -1.92 -8.14
C PHE A 59 13.16 -1.56 -7.24
N ILE A 60 14.13 -0.82 -7.79
CA ILE A 60 15.24 -0.28 -7.03
C ILE A 60 14.94 1.19 -6.72
N SER A 61 14.65 1.47 -5.45
CA SER A 61 14.36 2.83 -4.99
C SER A 61 15.63 3.67 -4.82
N GLY A 62 15.52 4.98 -5.08
CA GLY A 62 16.60 5.95 -4.93
C GLY A 62 16.15 7.14 -4.10
N LYS A 63 17.06 8.07 -3.77
CA LYS A 63 16.76 9.22 -2.89
C LYS A 63 15.58 10.07 -3.37
N HIS A 64 15.46 10.29 -4.68
CA HIS A 64 14.34 11.06 -5.26
C HIS A 64 13.00 10.33 -5.13
N HIS A 65 12.98 8.99 -5.25
CA HIS A 65 11.78 8.18 -5.03
C HIS A 65 11.28 8.32 -3.58
N LEU A 66 12.19 8.35 -2.60
CA LEU A 66 11.83 8.58 -1.19
C LEU A 66 11.22 9.97 -0.96
N ARG A 67 11.78 11.00 -1.61
CA ARG A 67 11.23 12.37 -1.55
C ARG A 67 9.84 12.47 -2.17
N MET A 68 9.63 11.83 -3.31
CA MET A 68 8.30 11.74 -3.93
C MET A 68 7.31 11.00 -3.04
N ALA A 69 7.70 9.85 -2.50
CA ALA A 69 6.86 9.05 -1.61
C ALA A 69 6.40 9.88 -0.40
N ALA A 70 7.32 10.59 0.25
CA ALA A 70 6.99 11.48 1.35
C ALA A 70 6.05 12.63 0.92
N ALA A 71 6.24 13.19 -0.28
CA ALA A 71 5.32 14.22 -0.81
C ALA A 71 3.90 13.65 -1.04
N PHE A 72 3.78 12.44 -1.60
CA PHE A 72 2.50 11.78 -1.79
C PHE A 72 1.81 11.42 -0.47
N GLU A 73 2.56 10.96 0.55
CA GLU A 73 2.04 10.69 1.89
C GLU A 73 1.45 11.97 2.54
N ARG A 74 2.05 13.15 2.30
CA ARG A 74 1.48 14.44 2.74
C ARG A 74 0.19 14.79 1.99
N VAL A 75 0.11 14.51 0.69
CA VAL A 75 -1.12 14.71 -0.09
C VAL A 75 -2.24 13.79 0.40
N ALA A 76 -1.94 12.50 0.60
CA ALA A 76 -2.91 11.52 1.09
C ALA A 76 -3.46 11.85 2.48
N ARG A 77 -2.64 12.44 3.36
CA ARG A 77 -3.06 12.94 4.69
C ARG A 77 -3.77 14.29 4.66
N GLY A 78 -3.82 14.97 3.52
CA GLY A 78 -4.42 16.31 3.39
C GLY A 78 -3.54 17.46 3.89
N GLU A 79 -2.30 17.19 4.30
CA GLU A 79 -1.32 18.20 4.72
C GLU A 79 -0.85 19.06 3.52
N SER A 80 -0.82 18.47 2.33
CA SER A 80 -0.52 19.17 1.08
C SER A 80 -1.70 19.05 0.11
N LYS A 81 -2.38 20.16 -0.15
CA LYS A 81 -3.56 20.19 -1.04
C LYS A 81 -3.19 20.23 -2.53
N ARG A 82 -2.00 20.73 -2.86
CA ARG A 82 -1.51 20.90 -4.24
C ARG A 82 -0.05 20.50 -4.31
N LEU A 83 0.29 19.57 -5.20
CA LEU A 83 1.64 19.08 -5.42
C LEU A 83 1.97 19.13 -6.91
N ILE A 84 3.08 19.78 -7.25
CA ILE A 84 3.64 19.80 -8.60
C ILE A 84 4.98 19.05 -8.56
N ILE A 85 5.19 18.12 -9.49
CA ILE A 85 6.41 17.32 -9.59
C ILE A 85 7.07 17.60 -10.94
N ASN A 86 8.19 18.31 -10.91
CA ASN A 86 9.01 18.59 -12.09
C ASN A 86 10.23 17.66 -12.07
N MET A 87 10.25 16.67 -12.96
CA MET A 87 11.36 15.72 -13.08
C MET A 87 11.59 15.32 -14.55
N PRO A 88 12.83 14.91 -14.91
CA PRO A 88 13.14 14.53 -16.28
C PRO A 88 12.43 13.24 -16.71
N PRO A 89 12.42 12.93 -18.02
CA PRO A 89 12.01 11.62 -18.52
C PRO A 89 12.79 10.48 -17.85
N ARG A 90 12.18 9.28 -17.78
CA ARG A 90 12.79 8.07 -17.18
C ARG A 90 13.10 8.13 -15.68
N HIS A 91 12.46 9.03 -14.93
CA HIS A 91 12.58 9.12 -13.47
C HIS A 91 11.34 8.57 -12.74
N THR A 92 10.64 7.62 -13.34
CA THR A 92 9.48 6.91 -12.73
C THR A 92 8.30 7.80 -12.33
N LYS A 93 8.32 9.10 -12.65
CA LYS A 93 7.29 10.07 -12.23
C LYS A 93 5.86 9.62 -12.56
N SER A 94 5.65 9.12 -13.76
CA SER A 94 4.33 8.75 -14.27
C SER A 94 3.87 7.41 -13.70
N GLU A 95 4.77 6.42 -13.55
CA GLU A 95 4.43 5.15 -12.90
C GLU A 95 4.06 5.38 -11.42
N PHE A 96 4.76 6.27 -10.74
CA PHE A 96 4.44 6.63 -9.35
C PHE A 96 3.13 7.43 -9.25
N ALA A 97 2.99 8.53 -9.98
CA ALA A 97 1.88 9.47 -9.81
C ALA A 97 0.57 8.99 -10.47
N SER A 98 0.65 8.31 -11.62
CA SER A 98 -0.52 7.96 -12.45
C SER A 98 -0.94 6.49 -12.31
N TYR A 99 -0.16 5.66 -11.62
CA TYR A 99 -0.46 4.23 -11.46
C TYR A 99 -0.42 3.78 -9.99
N LEU A 100 0.75 3.89 -9.34
CA LEU A 100 0.92 3.36 -7.98
C LEU A 100 0.24 4.25 -6.92
N LEU A 101 0.30 5.57 -7.06
CA LEU A 101 -0.36 6.50 -6.15
C LEU A 101 -1.87 6.33 -6.11
N PRO A 102 -2.61 6.36 -7.24
CA PRO A 102 -4.06 6.22 -7.18
C PRO A 102 -4.51 4.85 -6.65
N SER A 103 -3.82 3.76 -6.99
CA SER A 103 -4.13 2.42 -6.43
C SER A 103 -3.92 2.37 -4.91
N TRP A 104 -2.81 2.90 -4.41
CA TRP A 104 -2.54 2.99 -2.98
C TRP A 104 -3.56 3.89 -2.26
N PHE A 105 -3.88 5.03 -2.86
CA PHE A 105 -4.85 5.98 -2.32
C PHE A 105 -6.25 5.37 -2.21
N LEU A 106 -6.72 4.67 -3.24
CA LEU A 106 -8.00 3.95 -3.20
C LEU A 106 -8.00 2.79 -2.22
N GLY A 107 -6.85 2.15 -1.97
CA GLY A 107 -6.74 1.12 -0.94
C GLY A 107 -6.93 1.69 0.46
N LYS A 108 -6.39 2.88 0.70
CA LYS A 108 -6.51 3.59 1.98
C LYS A 108 -7.85 4.30 2.16
N PHE A 109 -8.40 4.83 1.07
CA PHE A 109 -9.62 5.62 1.05
C PHE A 109 -10.59 5.09 -0.02
N PRO A 110 -11.16 3.89 0.18
CA PRO A 110 -11.88 3.19 -0.87
C PRO A 110 -13.23 3.82 -1.22
N HIS A 111 -13.68 4.84 -0.48
CA HIS A 111 -14.90 5.61 -0.76
C HIS A 111 -14.61 6.93 -1.50
N LYS A 112 -13.34 7.28 -1.74
CA LYS A 112 -12.96 8.53 -2.40
C LYS A 112 -12.93 8.36 -3.93
N LYS A 113 -12.99 9.49 -4.62
CA LYS A 113 -12.95 9.56 -6.07
C LYS A 113 -11.60 10.07 -6.55
N VAL A 114 -11.09 9.49 -7.61
CA VAL A 114 -9.85 9.90 -8.29
C VAL A 114 -10.22 10.34 -9.70
N ILE A 115 -9.69 11.48 -10.14
CA ILE A 115 -9.80 11.93 -11.53
C ILE A 115 -8.40 11.96 -12.10
N GLN A 116 -8.22 11.31 -13.25
CA GLN A 116 -6.96 11.33 -13.97
C GLN A 116 -7.11 11.97 -15.34
N THR A 117 -6.21 12.93 -15.61
CA THR A 117 -6.16 13.65 -16.87
C THR A 117 -4.78 13.53 -17.50
N ALA A 118 -4.73 13.30 -18.81
CA ALA A 118 -3.51 13.26 -19.59
C ALA A 118 -3.72 13.99 -20.92
N HIS A 119 -2.63 14.27 -21.65
CA HIS A 119 -2.69 14.93 -22.95
C HIS A 119 -3.56 14.17 -23.97
N THR A 120 -3.51 12.84 -23.96
CA THR A 120 -4.33 11.99 -24.81
C THR A 120 -5.28 11.11 -23.99
N ALA A 121 -6.46 10.85 -24.53
CA ALA A 121 -7.44 9.95 -23.91
C ALA A 121 -6.86 8.53 -23.76
N GLU A 122 -6.14 8.04 -24.77
CA GLU A 122 -5.51 6.72 -24.76
C GLU A 122 -4.54 6.55 -23.58
N LEU A 123 -3.70 7.56 -23.30
CA LEU A 123 -2.76 7.51 -22.19
C LEU A 123 -3.50 7.46 -20.84
N SER A 124 -4.57 8.23 -20.68
CA SER A 124 -5.37 8.22 -19.46
C SER A 124 -6.05 6.86 -19.24
N VAL A 125 -6.71 6.32 -20.29
CA VAL A 125 -7.36 5.00 -20.24
C VAL A 125 -6.34 3.88 -20.01
N GLY A 126 -5.15 3.98 -20.58
CA GLY A 126 -4.07 3.03 -20.37
C GLY A 126 -3.64 2.94 -18.90
N PHE A 127 -3.48 4.09 -18.23
CA PHE A 127 -3.21 4.13 -16.79
C PHE A 127 -4.41 3.62 -15.98
N GLY A 128 -5.63 4.02 -16.31
CA GLY A 128 -6.83 3.52 -15.62
C GLY A 128 -6.93 1.99 -15.66
N ARG A 129 -6.64 1.40 -16.82
CA ARG A 129 -6.54 -0.06 -16.97
C ARG A 129 -5.44 -0.65 -16.09
N LYS A 130 -4.25 -0.05 -16.04
CA LYS A 130 -3.16 -0.50 -15.16
C LYS A 130 -3.60 -0.48 -13.69
N VAL A 131 -4.15 0.64 -13.20
CA VAL A 131 -4.62 0.80 -11.81
C VAL A 131 -5.67 -0.25 -11.49
N ARG A 132 -6.68 -0.41 -12.34
CA ARG A 132 -7.74 -1.40 -12.18
C ARG A 132 -7.19 -2.82 -12.06
N ASN A 133 -6.28 -3.21 -12.95
CA ASN A 133 -5.67 -4.54 -12.94
C ASN A 133 -4.85 -4.78 -11.67
N LEU A 134 -4.17 -3.74 -11.15
CA LEU A 134 -3.46 -3.85 -9.88
C LEU A 134 -4.44 -4.02 -8.72
N VAL A 135 -5.54 -3.27 -8.69
CA VAL A 135 -6.57 -3.41 -7.64
C VAL A 135 -7.21 -4.80 -7.65
N ASP A 136 -7.33 -5.43 -8.82
CA ASP A 136 -7.84 -6.80 -8.98
C ASP A 136 -6.81 -7.90 -8.66
N SER A 137 -5.57 -7.54 -8.33
CA SER A 137 -4.49 -8.52 -8.13
C SER A 137 -4.47 -9.09 -6.71
N ASP A 138 -3.92 -10.31 -6.59
CA ASP A 138 -3.70 -10.96 -5.29
C ASP A 138 -2.81 -10.12 -4.38
N VAL A 139 -1.71 -9.56 -4.92
CA VAL A 139 -0.79 -8.73 -4.14
C VAL A 139 -1.51 -7.52 -3.54
N TYR A 140 -2.43 -6.90 -4.28
CA TYR A 140 -3.21 -5.79 -3.74
C TYR A 140 -4.17 -6.26 -2.65
N SER A 141 -4.85 -7.38 -2.85
CA SER A 141 -5.75 -7.99 -1.86
C SER A 141 -5.01 -8.37 -0.57
N THR A 142 -3.75 -8.78 -0.64
CA THR A 142 -2.94 -9.04 0.58
C THR A 142 -2.67 -7.76 1.38
N ILE A 143 -2.52 -6.62 0.69
CA ILE A 143 -2.27 -5.32 1.33
C ILE A 143 -3.60 -4.71 1.81
N PHE A 144 -4.67 -4.79 1.03
CA PHE A 144 -5.97 -4.19 1.29
C PHE A 144 -7.11 -5.24 1.20
N PRO A 145 -7.21 -6.19 2.15
CA PRO A 145 -8.15 -7.32 2.05
C PRO A 145 -9.64 -6.96 2.05
N GLY A 146 -10.00 -5.71 2.35
CA GLY A 146 -11.38 -5.23 2.33
C GLY A 146 -11.75 -4.40 1.08
N VAL A 147 -10.80 -4.19 0.16
CA VAL A 147 -10.96 -3.33 -1.01
C VAL A 147 -10.79 -4.18 -2.27
N SER A 148 -11.83 -4.18 -3.10
CA SER A 148 -11.85 -4.88 -4.38
C SER A 148 -12.64 -4.09 -5.41
N LEU A 149 -12.63 -4.52 -6.68
CA LEU A 149 -13.46 -3.93 -7.70
C LEU A 149 -14.94 -4.24 -7.47
N GLN A 150 -15.80 -3.28 -7.77
CA GLN A 150 -17.25 -3.50 -7.81
C GLN A 150 -17.58 -4.47 -8.96
N ALA A 151 -18.54 -5.38 -8.75
CA ALA A 151 -18.83 -6.46 -9.70
C ALA A 151 -19.42 -5.96 -11.03
N ASP A 152 -20.21 -4.89 -10.98
CA ASP A 152 -20.99 -4.29 -12.07
C ASP A 152 -20.29 -3.11 -12.78
N SER A 153 -19.14 -2.63 -12.27
CA SER A 153 -18.44 -1.47 -12.80
C SER A 153 -16.93 -1.72 -12.96
N LYS A 154 -16.55 -2.33 -14.10
CA LYS A 154 -15.17 -2.78 -14.41
C LYS A 154 -14.57 -2.20 -15.69
N ALA A 155 -15.15 -1.15 -16.28
CA ALA A 155 -14.64 -0.58 -17.53
C ALA A 155 -13.28 0.10 -17.32
N ALA A 156 -12.42 0.07 -18.35
CA ALA A 156 -11.03 0.51 -18.21
C ALA A 156 -10.86 2.01 -17.89
N GLY A 157 -11.81 2.84 -18.33
CA GLY A 157 -11.81 4.29 -18.10
C GLY A 157 -12.78 4.77 -17.02
N ARG A 158 -13.59 3.86 -16.45
CA ARG A 158 -14.50 4.15 -15.34
C ARG A 158 -14.80 2.86 -14.59
N TRP A 159 -14.31 2.75 -13.38
CA TRP A 159 -14.56 1.59 -12.53
C TRP A 159 -14.66 2.03 -11.08
N ASN A 160 -15.32 1.20 -10.28
CA ASN A 160 -15.59 1.51 -8.88
C ASN A 160 -14.94 0.48 -7.95
N THR A 161 -14.69 0.89 -6.72
CA THR A 161 -14.40 -0.04 -5.64
C THR A 161 -15.70 -0.61 -5.07
N ASN A 162 -15.61 -1.74 -4.37
CA ASN A 162 -16.68 -2.33 -3.57
C ASN A 162 -17.15 -1.45 -2.38
N LYS A 163 -16.55 -0.26 -2.18
CA LYS A 163 -16.92 0.71 -1.14
C LYS A 163 -17.41 2.05 -1.73
N GLY A 164 -17.71 2.10 -3.04
CA GLY A 164 -18.29 3.28 -3.70
C GLY A 164 -17.28 4.36 -4.11
N GLY A 165 -15.99 4.08 -4.03
CA GLY A 165 -14.95 4.90 -4.65
C GLY A 165 -14.98 4.75 -6.16
N GLU A 166 -14.52 5.78 -6.87
CA GLU A 166 -14.59 5.88 -8.34
C GLU A 166 -13.24 6.32 -8.90
N TYR A 167 -12.86 5.75 -10.03
CA TYR A 167 -11.69 6.13 -10.82
C TYR A 167 -12.09 6.36 -12.27
#